data_AF-A0A1Z4LJZ0-F1
#
_entry.id   AF-A0A1Z4LJZ0-F1
#
_cell.length_a   1.000
_cell.length_b   1.000
_cell.length_c   1.000
_cell.angle_alpha   90.00
_cell.angle_beta   90.00
_cell.angle_gamma   90.00
#
_symmetry.space_group_name_H-M   'P 1'
#
loop_
_entity.id
_entity.type
_entity.pdbx_description
1 polymer ?
#
loop_
_entity_poly.entity_id
_entity_poly.type
_entity_poly.pdbx_seq_one_letter_code
_entity_poly.pdbx_strand_id
1 'polypeptide(L)' 'MEAPQRNRIGAELRLLEILHNNQGADVEKIAQRKAEYFADKGLWMDALQQAYSVPNPSAELSQRIEDIPNEMCK' A
#
# COMPACT_ATOMS: atom_id res chain seq x y z
N MET A 1 4.19 7.47 -14.80
CA MET A 1 5.29 6.52 -14.52
C MET A 1 5.70 5.82 -15.80
N GLU A 2 7.00 5.68 -16.07
CA GLU A 2 7.49 4.99 -17.26
C GLU A 2 7.32 3.48 -17.17
N ALA A 3 7.15 2.80 -18.31
CA ALA A 3 6.89 1.36 -18.37
C ALA A 3 7.91 0.49 -17.61
N PRO A 4 9.24 0.76 -17.65
CA PRO A 4 10.22 -0.02 -16.89
C PRO A 4 10.05 0.11 -15.38
N GLN A 5 9.76 1.31 -14.88
CA GLN A 5 9.54 1.57 -13.45
C GLN A 5 8.25 0.91 -12.97
N ARG A 6 7.18 0.98 -13.76
CA ARG A 6 5.90 0.31 -13.46
C ARG A 6 6.08 -1.21 -13.35
N ASN A 7 6.82 -1.81 -14.28
CA ASN A 7 7.07 -3.26 -14.27
C ASN A 7 7.85 -3.70 -13.04
N ARG A 8 8.86 -2.92 -12.63
CA ARG A 8 9.63 -3.17 -11.42
C ARG A 8 8.76 -3.09 -10.17
N ILE A 9 7.95 -2.04 -10.06
CA ILE A 9 7.02 -1.87 -8.94
C ILE A 9 6.02 -3.01 -8.86
N GLY A 10 5.48 -3.45 -10.01
CA GLY A 10 4.57 -4.60 -10.06
C GLY A 10 5.22 -5.91 -9.60
N ALA A 11 6.50 -6.12 -9.91
CA ALA A 11 7.25 -7.28 -9.43
C ALA A 11 7.50 -7.23 -7.91
N GLU A 12 7.92 -6.06 -7.39
CA GLU A 12 8.14 -5.83 -5.96
C GLU A 12 6.83 -6.04 -5.16
N LEU A 13 5.69 -5.55 -5.65
CA LEU A 13 4.38 -5.74 -5.00
C LEU A 13 3.91 -7.19 -5.00
N ARG A 14 4.15 -7.94 -6.08
CA ARG A 14 3.83 -9.38 -6.13
C ARG A 14 4.64 -10.17 -5.12
N LEU A 15 5.93 -9.86 -4.98
CA LEU A 15 6.78 -10.51 -3.98
C LEU A 15 6.29 -10.19 -2.56
N LEU A 16 5.94 -8.93 -2.29
CA LEU A 16 5.39 -8.51 -1.01
C LEU A 16 4.12 -9.29 -0.67
N GLU A 17 3.19 -9.42 -1.62
CA GLU A 17 1.95 -10.18 -1.45
C GLU A 17 2.19 -11.67 -1.20
N ILE A 18 3.10 -12.31 -1.95
CA ILE A 18 3.45 -13.72 -1.74
C ILE A 18 4.07 -13.94 -0.35
N LEU A 19 5.00 -13.07 0.06
CA LEU A 19 5.66 -13.16 1.36
C LEU A 19 4.64 -13.05 2.50
N HIS A 20 3.71 -12.09 2.42
CA HIS A 20 2.71 -11.86 3.44
C HIS A 20 1.63 -12.95 3.45
N ASN A 21 1.19 -13.43 2.28
CA ASN A 21 0.28 -14.58 2.21
C ASN A 21 0.89 -15.85 2.83
N ASN A 22 2.17 -16.12 2.58
CA ASN A 22 2.87 -17.26 3.19
C ASN A 22 3.01 -17.14 4.71
N GLN A 23 2.91 -15.92 5.25
CA GLN A 23 2.89 -15.65 6.69
C GLN A 23 1.48 -15.65 7.29
N GLY A 24 0.44 -15.97 6.50
CA GLY A 24 -0.95 -15.93 6.94
C GLY A 24 -1.45 -14.51 7.20
N ALA A 25 -0.87 -13.50 6.54
CA ALA A 25 -1.33 -12.14 6.67
C ALA A 25 -2.73 -11.98 6.08
N ASP A 26 -3.58 -11.26 6.80
CA ASP A 26 -4.90 -10.88 6.32
C ASP A 26 -4.80 -9.89 5.16
N VAL A 27 -5.85 -9.84 4.33
CA VAL A 27 -6.00 -8.95 3.17
C VAL A 27 -5.75 -7.50 3.58
N GLU A 28 -6.19 -7.11 4.77
CA GLU A 28 -5.96 -5.79 5.32
C GLU A 28 -4.48 -5.46 5.52
N LYS A 29 -3.71 -6.38 6.13
CA LYS A 29 -2.26 -6.20 6.34
C LYS A 29 -1.52 -6.10 5.01
N ILE A 30 -1.94 -6.88 4.01
CA ILE A 30 -1.37 -6.81 2.67
C ILE A 30 -1.64 -5.44 2.04
N ALA A 31 -2.87 -4.94 2.15
CA ALA A 31 -3.24 -3.62 1.63
C ALA A 31 -2.46 -2.49 2.34
N GLN A 32 -2.35 -2.54 3.66
CA GLN A 32 -1.55 -1.60 4.46
C GLN A 32 -0.09 -1.57 4.01
N ARG A 33 0.53 -2.74 3.87
CA ARG A 33 1.94 -2.86 3.42
C ARG A 33 2.15 -2.36 1.99
N LYS A 34 1.20 -2.61 1.09
CA LYS A 34 1.24 -2.07 -0.27
C LYS A 34 1.11 -0.54 -0.24
N ALA A 35 0.23 0.01 0.60
CA ALA A 35 0.07 1.45 0.77
C ALA A 35 1.36 2.11 1.29
N GLU A 36 1.98 1.54 2.33
CA GLU A 36 3.28 1.99 2.88
C GLU A 36 4.37 1.99 1.80
N TYR A 37 4.48 0.90 1.03
CA TYR A 37 5.47 0.79 -0.03
C TYR A 37 5.31 1.87 -1.12
N PHE A 38 4.06 2.24 -1.46
CA PHE A 38 3.81 3.33 -2.40
C PHE A 38 4.12 4.71 -1.79
N ALA A 39 3.75 4.91 -0.52
CA ALA A 39 4.07 6.12 0.25
C ALA A 39 5.59 6.37 0.32
N ASP A 40 6.38 5.33 0.62
CA ASP A 40 7.86 5.39 0.67
C ASP A 40 8.49 5.84 -0.65
N LYS A 41 7.81 5.57 -1.78
CA LYS A 41 8.26 6.00 -3.11
C LYS A 41 7.65 7.34 -3.56
N GLY A 42 6.90 8.01 -2.69
CA GLY A 42 6.17 9.25 -3.01
C GLY A 42 4.99 9.05 -3.97
N LEU A 43 4.53 7.81 -4.16
CA LEU A 43 3.43 7.44 -5.05
C LEU A 43 2.11 7.49 -4.28
N TRP A 44 1.79 8.69 -3.82
CA TRP A 44 0.74 8.93 -2.85
C TRP A 44 -0.68 8.54 -3.29
N MET A 45 -1.01 8.73 -4.57
CA MET A 45 -2.30 8.28 -5.12
C MET A 45 -2.41 6.76 -5.12
N ASP A 46 -1.34 6.05 -5.50
CA ASP A 46 -1.30 4.59 -5.46
C ASP A 46 -1.38 4.08 -4.01
N ALA A 47 -0.73 4.79 -3.07
CA ALA A 47 -0.80 4.47 -1.64
C ALA A 47 -2.25 4.54 -1.12
N LEU A 48 -2.95 5.64 -1.38
CA LEU A 48 -4.36 5.79 -1.03
C LEU A 48 -5.23 4.72 -1.70
N GLN A 49 -5.01 4.44 -2.99
CA GLN A 49 -5.78 3.42 -3.70
C GLN A 49 -5.65 2.04 -3.04
N GLN A 50 -4.45 1.67 -2.56
CA GLN A 50 -4.28 0.41 -1.83
C GLN A 50 -4.95 0.44 -0.46
N ALA A 51 -4.80 1.52 0.28
CA ALA A 51 -5.40 1.63 1.61
C ALA A 51 -6.93 1.58 1.56
N TYR A 52 -7.55 2.22 0.57
CA TYR A 52 -9.01 2.19 0.34
C TYR A 52 -9.50 0.89 -0.34
N SER A 53 -8.62 -0.03 -0.73
CA SER A 53 -9.04 -1.31 -1.35
C SER A 53 -9.69 -2.29 -0.36
N VAL A 54 -9.52 -2.05 0.95
CA VAL A 54 -10.11 -2.85 2.02
C VAL A 54 -11.49 -2.31 2.37
N PRO A 55 -12.57 -3.07 2.16
CA PRO A 55 -13.90 -2.66 2.60
C PRO A 55 -13.99 -2.76 4.13
N ASN A 56 -14.41 -1.68 4.79
CA ASN A 56 -14.46 -1.55 6.26
C ASN A 56 -13.09 -1.79 6.92
N PRO A 57 -12.11 -0.91 6.66
CA PRO A 57 -10.79 -1.04 7.27
C PRO A 57 -10.88 -0.97 8.80
N SER A 58 -9.97 -1.66 9.48
CA SER A 58 -9.79 -1.54 10.92
C SER A 58 -9.48 -0.10 11.33
N ALA A 59 -9.60 0.17 12.63
CA ALA A 59 -9.23 1.48 13.17
C ALA A 59 -7.77 1.85 12.86
N GLU A 60 -6.87 0.87 12.80
CA GLU A 60 -5.46 1.09 12.50
C GLU A 60 -5.27 1.53 11.03
N LEU A 61 -5.88 0.81 10.08
CA LEU A 61 -5.78 1.17 8.66
C LEU A 61 -6.54 2.47 8.36
N SER A 62 -7.67 2.71 9.04
CA SER A 62 -8.42 3.97 8.95
C SER A 62 -7.55 5.16 9.35
N GLN A 63 -6.84 5.05 10.48
CA GLN A 63 -5.92 6.10 10.92
C GLN A 63 -4.80 6.34 9.90
N ARG A 64 -4.27 5.27 9.29
CA ARG A 64 -3.26 5.43 8.23
C ARG A 64 -3.78 6.08 6.96
N ILE A 65 -5.01 5.79 6.57
CA ILE A 65 -5.66 6.49 5.46
C ILE A 65 -5.73 8.00 5.74
N GLU A 66 -6.03 8.39 6.98
CA GLU A 66 -6.07 9.80 7.39
C GLU A 66 -4.68 10.44 7.52
N ASP A 67 -3.65 9.67 7.88
CA ASP A 67 -2.28 10.14 8.02
C ASP A 67 -1.62 10.42 6.65
N ILE A 68 -1.90 9.59 5.63
CA ILE A 68 -1.28 9.69 4.30
C ILE A 68 -1.42 11.11 3.69
N PRO A 69 -2.60 11.74 3.63
CA PRO A 69 -2.74 13.13 3.17
C PRO A 69 -1.95 14.16 3.98
N ASN A 70 -1.81 13.96 5.29
CA ASN A 70 -1.02 14.85 6.15
C ASN A 70 0.48 14.75 5.85
N GLU A 71 0.96 13.59 5.44
CA GLU A 71 2.35 13.38 5.02
C GLU A 71 2.64 13.99 3.64
N MET A 72 1.65 14.03 2.73
CA MET A 72 1.79 14.72 1.44
C MET A 72 1.95 16.24 1.57
N CYS A 73 1.44 16.83 2.65
CA CYS A 73 1.40 18.28 2.85
C CYS A 73 2.62 18.82 3.65
N LYS A 74 3.63 17.98 3.92
CA LYS A 74 4.89 18.38 4.55
C LYS A 74 5.97 18.66 3.51
#